data_AF-A0A3N2HHT1-F1
#
_entry.id   AF-A0A3N2HHT1-F1
#
_cell.length_a   1.000
_cell.length_b   1.000
_cell.length_c   1.000
_cell.angle_alpha   90.00
_cell.angle_beta   90.00
_cell.angle_gamma   90.00
#
_symmetry.space_group_name_H-M   'P 1'
#
loop_
_entity.id
_entity.type
_entity.pdbx_description
1 polymer ?
#
loop_
_entity_poly.entity_id
_entity_poly.type
_entity_poly.pdbx_seq_one_letter_code
_entity_poly.pdbx_strand_id
1 'polypeptide(L)'
;MSRFIVPPYLLAHLAEADSPRLHRAPQAARNGLLALEAVDRNAAPPVVRGALGGGAVLERTIFDAQGTEELPGVRVRGEGEPATDDVAATEAYDALGATYALFREVYGRYSIDGAGLPLDATIHYGQDYDNAFWNGERMVFGDGDGEVFERFTASVSVIGHELTHGVTQYTANLTYQGQSGALNESVSDVFGTLVEQHLFGQTADQATWLIGEGLFTPEVQGRALRSMKAPGTAYDDDVLGKDPQPGHLDDYVETTDDNGGVHLNSGIPNRAFYLVSEALGGEAWVRAGQVWYDTLTGGALPTDATFAQFAAATVEAATARYGADSDETRATSAGWEGVGVTPAA
;
A
#
# COMPACT_ATOMS: atom_id res chain seq x y z
N MET A 1 -9.62 -4.69 -11.13
CA MET A 1 -9.32 -5.56 -10.00
C MET A 1 -9.21 -4.68 -8.78
N SER A 2 -9.90 -5.10 -7.75
CA SER A 2 -9.83 -4.54 -6.42
C SER A 2 -8.53 -5.00 -5.78
N ARG A 3 -7.94 -4.11 -4.99
CA ARG A 3 -6.62 -4.31 -4.40
C ARG A 3 -6.81 -4.33 -2.88
N PHE A 4 -6.13 -5.25 -2.22
CA PHE A 4 -6.41 -5.63 -0.84
C PHE A 4 -5.10 -5.78 -0.08
N ILE A 5 -5.04 -5.23 1.12
CA ILE A 5 -3.80 -5.25 1.90
C ILE A 5 -3.42 -6.65 2.37
N VAL A 6 -4.40 -7.48 2.76
CA VAL A 6 -4.17 -8.87 3.16
C VAL A 6 -4.16 -9.75 1.91
N PRO A 7 -3.03 -10.40 1.60
CA PRO A 7 -2.89 -11.13 0.35
C PRO A 7 -3.74 -12.42 0.36
N PRO A 8 -4.28 -12.85 -0.79
CA PRO A 8 -5.15 -14.03 -0.87
C PRO A 8 -4.52 -15.32 -0.32
N TYR A 9 -3.20 -15.48 -0.49
CA TYR A 9 -2.50 -16.68 0.02
C TYR A 9 -2.53 -16.78 1.55
N LEU A 10 -2.50 -15.64 2.26
CA LEU A 10 -2.51 -15.62 3.72
C LEU A 10 -3.91 -15.96 4.24
N LEU A 11 -4.95 -15.38 3.61
CA LEU A 11 -6.34 -15.73 3.92
C LEU A 11 -6.63 -17.20 3.58
N ALA A 12 -6.11 -17.73 2.47
CA ALA A 12 -6.24 -19.15 2.12
C ALA A 12 -5.58 -20.06 3.16
N HIS A 13 -4.40 -19.69 3.65
CA HIS A 13 -3.72 -20.42 4.71
C HIS A 13 -4.51 -20.41 6.02
N LEU A 14 -4.98 -19.24 6.46
CA LEU A 14 -5.79 -19.09 7.67
C LEU A 14 -7.14 -19.82 7.56
N ALA A 15 -7.75 -19.83 6.39
CA ALA A 15 -8.99 -20.56 6.14
C ALA A 15 -8.79 -22.08 6.32
N GLU A 16 -7.59 -22.61 6.13
CA GLU A 16 -7.29 -24.04 6.32
C GLU A 16 -6.71 -24.35 7.70
N ALA A 17 -6.44 -23.34 8.52
CA ALA A 17 -5.84 -23.50 9.83
C ALA A 17 -6.74 -24.33 10.77
N ASP A 18 -6.18 -25.42 11.31
CA ASP A 18 -6.78 -26.21 12.39
C ASP A 18 -6.01 -25.92 13.67
N SER A 19 -6.39 -24.84 14.34
CA SER A 19 -5.74 -24.39 15.57
C SER A 19 -6.75 -24.24 16.70
N PRO A 20 -6.52 -24.83 17.88
CA PRO A 20 -7.42 -24.69 19.02
C PRO A 20 -7.44 -23.26 19.59
N ARG A 21 -6.55 -22.36 19.16
CA ARG A 21 -6.51 -20.95 19.57
C ARG A 21 -7.30 -20.02 18.65
N LEU A 22 -7.52 -20.41 17.39
CA LEU A 22 -8.22 -19.59 16.39
C LEU A 22 -9.61 -20.15 16.12
N HIS A 23 -10.64 -19.56 16.71
CA HIS A 23 -12.02 -20.01 16.55
C HIS A 23 -12.78 -19.22 15.48
N ARG A 24 -12.39 -17.96 15.27
CA ARG A 24 -13.00 -17.04 14.30
C ARG A 24 -12.17 -16.90 13.04
N ALA A 25 -10.83 -16.86 13.17
CA ALA A 25 -9.93 -16.59 12.05
C ALA A 25 -10.18 -17.46 10.80
N PRO A 26 -10.39 -18.79 10.89
CA PRO A 26 -10.61 -19.58 9.69
C PRO A 26 -11.89 -19.21 8.94
N GLN A 27 -12.95 -18.81 9.65
CA GLN A 27 -14.20 -18.38 9.01
C GLN A 27 -14.10 -16.95 8.50
N ALA A 28 -13.48 -16.05 9.26
CA ALA A 28 -13.18 -14.68 8.86
C ALA A 28 -12.36 -14.66 7.57
N ALA A 29 -11.31 -15.48 7.48
CA ALA A 29 -10.49 -15.61 6.29
C ALA A 29 -11.25 -16.15 5.06
N ARG A 30 -12.16 -17.13 5.25
CA ARG A 30 -13.06 -17.59 4.16
C ARG A 30 -13.98 -16.48 3.67
N ASN A 31 -14.54 -15.69 4.59
CA ASN A 31 -15.40 -14.57 4.24
C ASN A 31 -14.60 -13.50 3.48
N GLY A 32 -13.38 -13.21 3.93
CA GLY A 32 -12.44 -12.32 3.24
C GLY A 32 -12.20 -12.75 1.80
N LEU A 33 -11.86 -14.02 1.57
CA LEU A 33 -11.68 -14.58 0.22
C LEU A 33 -12.92 -14.42 -0.68
N LEU A 34 -14.11 -14.67 -0.14
CA LEU A 34 -15.36 -14.49 -0.88
C LEU A 34 -15.62 -13.01 -1.23
N ALA A 35 -15.27 -12.10 -0.32
CA ALA A 35 -15.36 -10.67 -0.57
C ALA A 35 -14.40 -10.24 -1.68
N LEU A 36 -13.17 -10.76 -1.73
CA LEU A 36 -12.22 -10.49 -2.82
C LEU A 36 -12.87 -10.69 -4.20
N GLU A 37 -13.49 -11.86 -4.40
CA GLU A 37 -14.15 -12.20 -5.65
C GLU A 37 -15.33 -11.26 -5.96
N ALA A 38 -16.07 -10.82 -4.93
CA ALA A 38 -17.24 -9.98 -5.09
C ALA A 38 -16.86 -8.54 -5.47
N VAL A 39 -15.84 -7.95 -4.83
CA VAL A 39 -15.39 -6.60 -5.19
C VAL A 39 -14.78 -6.61 -6.60
N ASP A 40 -14.02 -7.63 -6.97
CA ASP A 40 -13.43 -7.75 -8.31
C ASP A 40 -14.47 -7.76 -9.43
N ARG A 41 -15.58 -8.49 -9.24
CA ARG A 41 -16.69 -8.53 -10.21
C ARG A 41 -17.42 -7.20 -10.35
N ASN A 42 -17.44 -6.40 -9.28
CA ASN A 42 -18.19 -5.15 -9.20
C ASN A 42 -17.31 -3.90 -9.38
N ALA A 43 -16.01 -4.06 -9.61
CA ALA A 43 -15.08 -2.97 -9.82
C ALA A 43 -15.51 -2.15 -11.05
N ALA A 44 -16.02 -0.94 -10.82
CA ALA A 44 -16.35 -0.02 -11.89
C ALA A 44 -15.07 0.48 -12.58
N PRO A 45 -15.08 0.71 -13.91
CA PRO A 45 -13.97 1.39 -14.55
C PRO A 45 -13.81 2.80 -13.93
N PRO A 46 -12.57 3.28 -13.76
CA PRO A 46 -12.34 4.60 -13.19
C PRO A 46 -13.07 5.64 -14.02
N VAL A 47 -13.90 6.44 -13.35
CA VAL A 47 -14.44 7.65 -13.96
C VAL A 47 -13.31 8.67 -13.94
N VAL A 48 -12.71 8.92 -15.11
CA VAL A 48 -11.82 10.07 -15.30
C VAL A 48 -12.68 11.31 -15.23
N ARG A 49 -12.81 11.90 -14.03
CA ARG A 49 -13.39 13.23 -13.89
C ARG A 49 -12.36 14.22 -14.41
N GLY A 50 -12.76 15.06 -15.37
CA GLY A 50 -11.88 16.10 -15.90
C GLY A 50 -11.41 17.02 -14.79
N ALA A 51 -10.17 17.51 -14.90
CA ALA A 51 -9.55 18.38 -13.91
C ALA A 51 -10.49 19.53 -13.51
N LEU A 52 -10.93 19.55 -12.26
CA LEU A 52 -11.53 20.74 -11.69
C LEU A 52 -10.40 21.75 -11.51
N GLY A 53 -10.48 22.84 -12.28
CA GLY A 53 -9.49 23.92 -12.25
C GLY A 53 -9.29 24.48 -10.85
N GLY A 54 -8.03 24.83 -10.57
CA GLY A 54 -7.48 25.44 -9.35
C GLY A 54 -8.49 25.93 -8.30
N GLY A 55 -8.51 25.23 -7.16
CA GLY A 55 -9.30 25.63 -5.99
C GLY A 55 -9.84 24.48 -5.13
N ALA A 56 -9.65 23.21 -5.51
CA ALA A 56 -10.11 22.08 -4.72
C ALA A 56 -9.38 22.03 -3.37
N VAL A 57 -10.14 22.20 -2.29
CA VAL A 57 -9.73 22.01 -0.90
C VAL A 57 -9.86 20.51 -0.58
N LEU A 58 -9.05 20.00 0.36
CA LEU A 58 -9.23 18.64 0.88
C LEU A 58 -10.68 18.50 1.39
N GLU A 59 -11.35 17.44 0.96
CA GLU A 59 -12.66 17.04 1.46
C GLU A 59 -12.58 15.58 1.87
N ARG A 60 -12.84 15.30 3.15
CA ARG A 60 -12.90 13.94 3.70
C ARG A 60 -14.28 13.64 4.26
N THR A 61 -14.73 12.41 4.08
CA THR A 61 -15.95 11.92 4.75
C THR A 61 -15.74 10.51 5.28
N ILE A 62 -16.05 10.30 6.57
CA ILE A 62 -16.07 8.99 7.19
C ILE A 62 -17.52 8.55 7.38
N PHE A 63 -17.78 7.32 6.98
CA PHE A 63 -19.03 6.62 7.15
C PHE A 63 -18.83 5.36 8.01
N ASP A 64 -19.88 4.93 8.68
CA ASP A 64 -19.94 3.74 9.52
C ASP A 64 -20.94 2.75 8.90
N ALA A 65 -20.45 1.56 8.53
CA ALA A 65 -21.28 0.48 8.00
C ALA A 65 -22.05 -0.31 9.08
N GLN A 66 -21.77 -0.04 10.36
CA GLN A 66 -22.46 -0.59 11.53
C GLN A 66 -22.43 -2.12 11.57
N GLY A 67 -21.31 -2.70 11.12
CA GLY A 67 -21.11 -4.14 11.04
C GLY A 67 -21.86 -4.82 9.88
N THR A 68 -22.42 -4.05 8.95
CA THR A 68 -23.04 -4.55 7.71
C THR A 68 -22.06 -4.44 6.54
N GLU A 69 -22.40 -5.05 5.41
CA GLU A 69 -21.63 -4.92 4.16
C GLU A 69 -22.25 -3.88 3.20
N GLU A 70 -23.15 -3.01 3.69
CA GLU A 70 -23.79 -1.97 2.89
C GLU A 70 -22.95 -0.67 2.87
N LEU A 71 -22.60 -0.21 1.66
CA LEU A 71 -21.83 1.02 1.45
C LEU A 71 -22.73 2.19 0.98
N PRO A 72 -22.42 3.44 1.35
CA PRO A 72 -21.29 3.85 2.19
C PRO A 72 -21.54 3.68 3.70
N GLY A 73 -22.78 3.42 4.13
CA GLY A 73 -23.18 3.42 5.55
C GLY A 73 -23.68 4.78 6.02
N VAL A 74 -23.63 5.04 7.32
CA VAL A 74 -24.08 6.28 7.96
C VAL A 74 -22.90 7.24 8.09
N ARG A 75 -23.03 8.51 7.64
CA ARG A 75 -21.97 9.51 7.82
C ARG A 75 -21.74 9.81 9.30
N VAL A 76 -20.51 9.66 9.77
CA VAL A 76 -20.12 9.91 11.17
C VAL A 76 -19.19 11.11 11.33
N ARG A 77 -18.43 11.49 10.30
CA ARG A 77 -17.54 12.65 10.34
C ARG A 77 -17.29 13.21 8.94
N GLY A 78 -17.22 14.52 8.78
CA GLY A 78 -16.74 15.16 7.55
C GLY A 78 -15.67 16.20 7.77
N GLU A 79 -15.21 16.81 6.68
CA GLU A 79 -14.11 17.78 6.71
C GLU A 79 -14.37 18.93 7.68
N GLY A 80 -13.40 19.17 8.57
CA GLY A 80 -13.45 20.23 9.57
C GLY A 80 -14.34 19.94 10.79
N GLU A 81 -15.04 18.81 10.82
CA GLU A 81 -15.82 18.39 11.99
C GLU A 81 -14.90 17.86 13.11
N PRO A 82 -15.31 18.07 14.39
CA PRO A 82 -14.55 17.57 15.53
C PRO A 82 -14.38 16.05 15.49
N ALA A 83 -13.36 15.55 16.18
CA ALA A 83 -13.15 14.12 16.35
C ALA A 83 -14.34 13.46 17.06
N THR A 84 -14.57 12.20 16.71
CA THR A 84 -15.57 11.32 17.32
C THR A 84 -14.93 10.50 18.44
N ASP A 85 -15.74 9.96 19.35
CA ASP A 85 -15.24 9.03 20.39
C ASP A 85 -14.83 7.66 19.81
N ASP A 86 -15.24 7.38 18.58
CA ASP A 86 -14.82 6.22 17.81
C ASP A 86 -13.38 6.39 17.29
N VAL A 87 -12.51 5.48 17.72
CA VAL A 87 -11.09 5.44 17.36
C VAL A 87 -10.88 5.11 15.89
N ALA A 88 -11.68 4.22 15.29
CA ALA A 88 -11.53 3.83 13.89
C ALA A 88 -11.87 5.00 12.97
N ALA A 89 -12.92 5.75 13.32
CA ALA A 89 -13.27 6.98 12.60
C ALA A 89 -12.19 8.07 12.70
N THR A 90 -11.55 8.19 13.87
CA THR A 90 -10.46 9.15 14.08
C THR A 90 -9.21 8.77 13.29
N GLU A 91 -8.77 7.52 13.41
CA GLU A 91 -7.61 6.98 12.69
C GLU A 91 -7.78 7.08 11.18
N ALA A 92 -8.93 6.67 10.64
CA ALA A 92 -9.22 6.77 9.21
C ALA A 92 -9.17 8.23 8.73
N TYR A 93 -9.85 9.14 9.44
CA TYR A 93 -9.87 10.57 9.08
C TYR A 93 -8.47 11.20 9.06
N ASP A 94 -7.66 10.90 10.08
CA ASP A 94 -6.33 11.46 10.23
C ASP A 94 -5.36 10.89 9.18
N ALA A 95 -5.40 9.58 8.92
CA ALA A 95 -4.55 8.93 7.91
C ALA A 95 -4.91 9.29 6.45
N LEU A 96 -6.21 9.47 6.13
CA LEU A 96 -6.63 10.06 4.86
C LEU A 96 -6.01 11.46 4.68
N GLY A 97 -6.04 12.26 5.75
CA GLY A 97 -5.45 13.60 5.78
C GLY A 97 -3.94 13.59 5.60
N ALA A 98 -3.25 12.69 6.31
CA ALA A 98 -1.80 12.50 6.21
C ALA A 98 -1.38 12.08 4.79
N THR A 99 -2.14 11.19 4.17
CA THR A 99 -1.90 10.77 2.78
C THR A 99 -2.05 11.93 1.81
N TYR A 100 -3.13 12.71 1.94
CA TYR A 100 -3.30 13.93 1.16
C TYR A 100 -2.14 14.92 1.39
N ALA A 101 -1.72 15.12 2.64
CA ALA A 101 -0.65 16.05 3.00
C ALA A 101 0.67 15.69 2.32
N LEU A 102 1.11 14.41 2.37
CA LEU A 102 2.32 13.98 1.66
C LEU A 102 2.26 14.34 0.17
N PHE A 103 1.21 13.88 -0.53
CA PHE A 103 1.08 14.10 -1.97
C PHE A 103 0.97 15.58 -2.33
N ARG A 104 0.29 16.36 -1.50
CA ARG A 104 0.04 17.78 -1.74
C ARG A 104 1.27 18.64 -1.45
N GLU A 105 1.89 18.45 -0.29
CA GLU A 105 2.95 19.30 0.24
C GLU A 105 4.31 18.95 -0.38
N VAL A 106 4.59 17.66 -0.56
CA VAL A 106 5.87 17.19 -1.11
C VAL A 106 5.84 17.15 -2.64
N TYR A 107 4.77 16.58 -3.22
CA TYR A 107 4.71 16.30 -4.66
C TYR A 107 3.81 17.24 -5.45
N GLY A 108 3.16 18.21 -4.80
CA GLY A 108 2.27 19.17 -5.45
C GLY A 108 1.00 18.57 -6.06
N ARG A 109 0.70 17.30 -5.78
CA ARG A 109 -0.44 16.56 -6.33
C ARG A 109 -1.71 16.86 -5.55
N TYR A 110 -2.81 17.18 -6.23
CA TYR A 110 -4.10 17.40 -5.60
C TYR A 110 -4.90 16.11 -5.53
N SER A 111 -4.89 15.45 -4.36
CA SER A 111 -5.55 14.15 -4.12
C SER A 111 -5.06 13.01 -5.03
N ILE A 112 -5.69 11.84 -4.93
CA ILE A 112 -5.22 10.62 -5.59
C ILE A 112 -5.35 10.68 -7.12
N ASP A 113 -6.29 11.45 -7.67
CA ASP A 113 -6.49 11.63 -9.11
C ASP A 113 -5.73 12.82 -9.70
N GLY A 114 -5.11 13.66 -8.86
CA GLY A 114 -4.45 14.90 -9.27
C GLY A 114 -5.44 16.04 -9.59
N ALA A 115 -6.74 15.84 -9.37
CA ALA A 115 -7.81 16.79 -9.67
C ALA A 115 -8.71 17.09 -8.45
N GLY A 116 -8.31 16.67 -7.24
CA GLY A 116 -9.01 16.98 -6.00
C GLY A 116 -10.18 16.02 -5.71
N LEU A 117 -10.06 14.74 -6.07
CA LEU A 117 -11.04 13.73 -5.64
C LEU A 117 -11.25 13.79 -4.10
N PRO A 118 -12.50 13.85 -3.62
CA PRO A 118 -12.80 13.67 -2.21
C PRO A 118 -12.28 12.32 -1.69
N LEU A 119 -11.83 12.30 -0.44
CA LEU A 119 -11.33 11.10 0.22
C LEU A 119 -12.39 10.56 1.17
N ASP A 120 -13.17 9.60 0.70
CA ASP A 120 -14.20 8.97 1.49
C ASP A 120 -13.72 7.61 2.05
N ALA A 121 -14.16 7.28 3.26
CA ALA A 121 -13.91 6.00 3.90
C ALA A 121 -15.15 5.45 4.61
N THR A 122 -15.28 4.13 4.61
CA THR A 122 -16.27 3.39 5.41
C THR A 122 -15.55 2.50 6.42
N ILE A 123 -15.87 2.64 7.70
CA ILE A 123 -15.37 1.80 8.81
C ILE A 123 -16.44 0.79 9.26
N HIS A 124 -16.05 -0.15 10.12
CA HIS A 124 -16.92 -1.20 10.68
C HIS A 124 -17.65 -2.00 9.59
N TYR A 125 -16.93 -2.30 8.50
CA TYR A 125 -17.46 -3.05 7.38
C TYR A 125 -17.48 -4.55 7.71
N GLY A 126 -18.66 -5.16 7.63
CA GLY A 126 -18.87 -6.58 7.91
C GLY A 126 -18.64 -6.97 9.38
N GLN A 127 -18.59 -8.28 9.64
CA GLN A 127 -18.29 -8.86 10.95
C GLN A 127 -17.04 -9.72 10.83
N ASP A 128 -16.09 -9.56 11.76
CA ASP A 128 -14.79 -10.23 11.73
C ASP A 128 -14.13 -10.12 10.33
N TYR A 129 -14.14 -8.92 9.74
CA TYR A 129 -13.67 -8.71 8.37
C TYR A 129 -12.16 -8.45 8.36
N ASP A 130 -11.39 -9.46 7.94
CA ASP A 130 -9.93 -9.45 7.93
C ASP A 130 -9.34 -8.79 6.67
N ASN A 131 -9.81 -7.58 6.33
CA ASN A 131 -9.19 -6.82 5.26
C ASN A 131 -9.51 -5.31 5.26
N ALA A 132 -8.77 -4.59 4.43
CA ALA A 132 -9.11 -3.26 3.95
C ALA A 132 -8.86 -3.17 2.44
N PHE A 133 -9.57 -2.27 1.75
CA PHE A 133 -9.41 -2.10 0.31
C PHE A 133 -9.87 -0.73 -0.20
N TRP A 134 -9.28 -0.32 -1.33
CA TRP A 134 -9.81 0.73 -2.20
C TRP A 134 -10.71 0.13 -3.29
N ASN A 135 -11.96 0.58 -3.38
CA ASN A 135 -12.93 0.03 -4.34
C ASN A 135 -13.07 0.82 -5.66
N GLY A 136 -12.24 1.86 -5.87
CA GLY A 136 -12.35 2.78 -7.00
C GLY A 136 -13.03 4.12 -6.66
N GLU A 137 -13.74 4.20 -5.53
CA GLU A 137 -14.44 5.40 -5.07
C GLU A 137 -14.09 5.76 -3.62
N ARG A 138 -13.97 4.77 -2.73
CA ARG A 138 -13.71 4.96 -1.30
C ARG A 138 -12.83 3.86 -0.71
N MET A 139 -12.26 4.17 0.45
CA MET A 139 -11.65 3.22 1.34
C MET A 139 -12.71 2.44 2.14
N VAL A 140 -12.47 1.16 2.38
CA VAL A 140 -13.34 0.32 3.23
C VAL A 140 -12.46 -0.45 4.21
N PHE A 141 -12.82 -0.42 5.49
CA PHE A 141 -12.05 -1.01 6.59
C PHE A 141 -12.90 -1.98 7.40
N GLY A 142 -12.38 -3.20 7.57
CA GLY A 142 -12.85 -4.13 8.58
C GLY A 142 -12.22 -3.91 9.94
N ASP A 143 -12.85 -4.48 10.96
CA ASP A 143 -12.39 -4.42 12.35
C ASP A 143 -11.44 -5.56 12.73
N GLY A 144 -11.20 -6.50 11.80
CA GLY A 144 -10.47 -7.74 12.06
C GLY A 144 -11.26 -8.73 12.93
N ASP A 145 -10.76 -9.96 13.00
CA ASP A 145 -11.31 -11.03 13.83
C ASP A 145 -10.94 -10.91 15.32
N GLY A 146 -10.00 -10.05 15.69
CA GLY A 146 -9.48 -9.93 17.06
C GLY A 146 -8.75 -11.17 17.58
N GLU A 147 -8.41 -12.12 16.72
CA GLU A 147 -7.56 -13.28 17.01
C GLU A 147 -6.23 -13.18 16.25
N VAL A 148 -6.30 -12.93 14.95
CA VAL A 148 -5.13 -12.68 14.08
C VAL A 148 -4.99 -11.20 13.79
N PHE A 149 -6.08 -10.53 13.41
CA PHE A 149 -6.07 -9.14 12.98
C PHE A 149 -6.84 -8.25 13.96
N GLU A 150 -6.22 -7.12 14.30
CA GLU A 150 -6.86 -5.95 14.88
C GLU A 150 -7.55 -5.12 13.76
N ARG A 151 -8.16 -4.00 14.14
CA ARG A 151 -8.78 -3.08 13.18
C ARG A 151 -7.80 -2.55 12.12
N PHE A 152 -8.24 -2.51 10.87
CA PHE A 152 -7.37 -2.13 9.75
C PHE A 152 -7.08 -0.61 9.68
N THR A 153 -7.80 0.20 10.44
CA THR A 153 -7.51 1.64 10.58
C THR A 153 -6.28 1.93 11.44
N ALA A 154 -5.81 0.96 12.23
CA ALA A 154 -4.71 1.16 13.18
C ALA A 154 -3.35 1.40 12.50
N SER A 155 -3.19 1.07 11.22
CA SER A 155 -1.93 1.19 10.50
C SER A 155 -1.99 2.27 9.41
N VAL A 156 -1.25 3.36 9.60
CA VAL A 156 -1.19 4.48 8.64
C VAL A 156 -0.61 4.02 7.30
N SER A 157 0.42 3.15 7.34
CA SER A 157 1.04 2.59 6.14
C SER A 157 0.03 1.85 5.24
N VAL A 158 -0.96 1.17 5.83
CA VAL A 158 -2.02 0.45 5.10
C VAL A 158 -2.96 1.42 4.41
N ILE A 159 -3.40 2.47 5.09
CA ILE A 159 -4.28 3.48 4.50
C ILE A 159 -3.56 4.22 3.36
N GLY A 160 -2.29 4.58 3.58
CA GLY A 160 -1.46 5.20 2.54
C GLY A 160 -1.22 4.28 1.34
N HIS A 161 -1.03 2.98 1.58
CA HIS A 161 -0.89 1.95 0.53
C HIS A 161 -2.15 1.90 -0.34
N GLU A 162 -3.31 1.73 0.26
CA GLU A 162 -4.57 1.57 -0.47
C GLU A 162 -4.97 2.82 -1.27
N LEU A 163 -4.68 4.02 -0.76
CA LEU A 163 -4.88 5.25 -1.54
C LEU A 163 -3.87 5.41 -2.68
N THR A 164 -2.64 4.91 -2.49
CA THR A 164 -1.60 4.98 -3.52
C THR A 164 -1.91 4.09 -4.73
N HIS A 165 -2.64 3.00 -4.53
CA HIS A 165 -3.24 2.26 -5.62
C HIS A 165 -4.08 3.18 -6.55
N GLY A 166 -4.86 4.11 -5.98
CA GLY A 166 -5.57 5.14 -6.74
C GLY A 166 -4.61 6.05 -7.52
N VAL A 167 -3.53 6.51 -6.89
CA VAL A 167 -2.50 7.31 -7.57
C VAL A 167 -1.91 6.56 -8.77
N THR A 168 -1.54 5.29 -8.58
CA THR A 168 -1.01 4.43 -9.66
C THR A 168 -2.02 4.29 -10.79
N GLN A 169 -3.31 4.11 -10.49
CA GLN A 169 -4.39 4.00 -11.48
C GLN A 169 -4.53 5.26 -12.34
N TYR A 170 -4.39 6.46 -11.75
CA TYR A 170 -4.49 7.74 -12.46
C TYR A 170 -3.16 8.21 -13.08
N THR A 171 -2.11 7.38 -13.08
CA THR A 171 -0.77 7.72 -13.58
C THR A 171 -0.24 6.63 -14.50
N ALA A 172 0.72 5.80 -14.06
CA ALA A 172 1.32 4.74 -14.88
C ALA A 172 0.38 3.56 -15.17
N ASN A 173 -0.71 3.42 -14.40
CA ASN A 173 -1.73 2.39 -14.52
C ASN A 173 -1.15 0.98 -14.70
N LEU A 174 -0.19 0.63 -13.83
CA LEU A 174 0.49 -0.65 -13.85
C LEU A 174 -0.50 -1.81 -13.74
N THR A 175 -0.41 -2.73 -14.70
CA THR A 175 -1.22 -3.93 -14.82
C THR A 175 -0.98 -4.81 -13.62
N TYR A 176 -2.06 -5.26 -12.97
CA TYR A 176 -1.99 -6.04 -11.74
C TYR A 176 -1.74 -7.53 -12.02
N GLN A 177 -0.57 -7.83 -12.59
CA GLN A 177 -0.13 -9.17 -12.98
C GLN A 177 1.39 -9.24 -12.99
N GLY A 178 1.98 -10.32 -12.49
CA GLY A 178 3.41 -10.60 -12.56
C GLY A 178 4.26 -9.44 -12.02
N GLN A 179 5.34 -9.08 -12.74
CA GLN A 179 6.24 -7.99 -12.31
C GLN A 179 5.56 -6.62 -12.29
N SER A 180 4.68 -6.27 -13.23
CA SER A 180 3.98 -4.98 -13.18
C SER A 180 3.02 -4.90 -12.01
N GLY A 181 2.42 -6.03 -11.62
CA GLY A 181 1.60 -6.11 -10.42
C GLY A 181 2.42 -6.01 -9.14
N ALA A 182 3.56 -6.69 -9.06
CA ALA A 182 4.50 -6.56 -7.94
C ALA A 182 5.08 -5.13 -7.82
N LEU A 183 5.26 -4.41 -8.93
CA LEU A 183 5.59 -2.99 -8.91
C LEU A 183 4.43 -2.12 -8.42
N ASN A 184 3.18 -2.45 -8.78
CA ASN A 184 1.99 -1.75 -8.29
C ASN A 184 1.87 -1.88 -6.76
N GLU A 185 2.03 -3.09 -6.24
CA GLU A 185 2.12 -3.37 -4.79
C GLU A 185 3.27 -2.61 -4.14
N SER A 186 4.47 -2.69 -4.73
CA SER A 186 5.65 -2.04 -4.16
C SER A 186 5.55 -0.53 -4.14
N VAL A 187 5.04 0.11 -5.19
CA VAL A 187 4.78 1.56 -5.21
C VAL A 187 3.81 1.93 -4.08
N SER A 188 2.81 1.09 -3.83
CA SER A 188 1.82 1.30 -2.76
C SER A 188 2.46 1.17 -1.37
N ASP A 189 3.31 0.17 -1.14
CA ASP A 189 4.11 0.04 0.08
C ASP A 189 5.09 1.23 0.27
N VAL A 190 5.75 1.67 -0.80
CA VAL A 190 6.66 2.83 -0.80
C VAL A 190 5.93 4.07 -0.31
N PHE A 191 4.86 4.48 -0.97
CA PHE A 191 4.16 5.71 -0.56
C PHE A 191 3.40 5.53 0.75
N GLY A 192 2.89 4.34 1.07
CA GLY A 192 2.32 4.05 2.39
C GLY A 192 3.32 4.29 3.51
N THR A 193 4.54 3.78 3.37
CA THR A 193 5.64 4.04 4.30
C THR A 193 6.03 5.52 4.32
N LEU A 194 6.10 6.19 3.17
CA LEU A 194 6.42 7.62 3.14
C LEU A 194 5.35 8.49 3.81
N VAL A 195 4.07 8.11 3.74
CA VAL A 195 2.99 8.81 4.47
C VAL A 195 3.22 8.69 5.97
N GLU A 196 3.50 7.49 6.46
CA GLU A 196 3.77 7.24 7.87
C GLU A 196 5.01 8.02 8.35
N GLN A 197 6.10 7.95 7.60
CA GLN A 197 7.33 8.66 7.95
C GLN A 197 7.13 10.18 7.92
N HIS A 198 6.39 10.72 6.95
CA HIS A 198 6.08 12.15 6.85
C HIS A 198 5.19 12.61 8.01
N LEU A 199 4.16 11.83 8.35
CA LEU A 199 3.24 12.13 9.46
C LEU A 199 3.99 12.20 10.80
N PHE A 200 4.95 11.30 11.02
CA PHE A 200 5.70 11.21 12.27
C PHE A 200 7.06 11.92 12.23
N GLY A 201 7.42 12.56 11.13
CA GLY A 201 8.69 13.27 10.96
C GLY A 201 9.92 12.37 11.09
N GLN A 202 9.86 11.15 10.57
CA GLN A 202 10.91 10.14 10.69
C GLN A 202 11.89 10.20 9.52
N THR A 203 13.19 10.17 9.80
CA THR A 203 14.20 9.95 8.77
C THR A 203 14.32 8.46 8.41
N ALA A 204 14.99 8.16 7.29
CA ALA A 204 15.16 6.80 6.77
C ALA A 204 15.80 5.83 7.77
N ASP A 205 16.69 6.31 8.66
CA ASP A 205 17.34 5.53 9.72
C ASP A 205 16.48 5.33 10.97
N GLN A 206 15.39 6.09 11.12
CA GLN A 206 14.45 6.01 12.24
C GLN A 206 13.22 5.16 11.92
N ALA A 207 12.82 5.11 10.65
CA ALA A 207 11.63 4.40 10.21
C ALA A 207 11.74 2.87 10.40
N THR A 208 10.62 2.21 10.67
CA THR A 208 10.59 0.75 10.86
C THR A 208 10.68 -0.01 9.54
N TRP A 209 10.22 0.61 8.45
CA TRP A 209 10.13 -0.01 7.11
C TRP A 209 9.25 -1.26 7.09
N LEU A 210 8.24 -1.30 7.95
CA LEU A 210 7.26 -2.36 8.07
C LEU A 210 5.92 -1.88 7.49
N ILE A 211 5.22 -2.77 6.78
CA ILE A 211 3.89 -2.48 6.23
C ILE A 211 2.84 -3.23 7.02
N GLY A 212 1.86 -2.51 7.57
CA GLY A 212 0.84 -3.11 8.44
C GLY A 212 1.34 -3.36 9.87
N GLU A 213 2.33 -2.61 10.36
CA GLU A 213 2.67 -2.64 11.79
C GLU A 213 1.45 -2.22 12.62
N GLY A 214 1.16 -2.99 13.67
CA GLY A 214 -0.02 -2.80 14.52
C GLY A 214 -1.29 -3.51 14.05
N LEU A 215 -1.29 -4.16 12.88
CA LEU A 215 -2.44 -4.97 12.44
C LEU A 215 -2.56 -6.31 13.16
N PHE A 216 -1.45 -6.91 13.57
CA PHE A 216 -1.49 -8.21 14.23
C PHE A 216 -1.82 -8.05 15.72
N THR A 217 -2.64 -8.97 16.23
CA THR A 217 -2.87 -9.07 17.68
C THR A 217 -1.58 -9.50 18.40
N PRO A 218 -1.48 -9.31 19.73
CA PRO A 218 -0.34 -9.80 20.52
C PRO A 218 -0.14 -11.33 20.49
N GLU A 219 -1.09 -12.10 19.96
CA GLU A 219 -1.03 -13.55 19.88
C GLU A 219 -0.29 -14.05 18.63
N VAL A 220 -0.04 -13.18 17.66
CA VAL A 220 0.66 -13.52 16.42
C VAL A 220 2.16 -13.28 16.58
N GLN A 221 2.98 -14.24 16.18
CA GLN A 221 4.44 -14.13 16.14
C GLN A 221 4.89 -13.38 14.88
N GLY A 222 4.56 -12.10 14.82
CA GLY A 222 4.86 -11.22 13.71
C GLY A 222 4.77 -9.77 14.15
N ARG A 223 5.38 -8.88 13.37
CA ARG A 223 5.31 -7.44 13.63
C ARG A 223 4.43 -6.70 12.63
N ALA A 224 4.34 -7.21 11.41
CA ALA A 224 3.70 -6.56 10.29
C ALA A 224 3.45 -7.56 9.15
N LEU A 225 2.69 -7.18 8.13
CA LEU A 225 2.45 -8.02 6.96
C LEU A 225 3.70 -8.20 6.10
N ARG A 226 4.52 -7.14 5.97
CA ARG A 226 5.71 -7.13 5.11
C ARG A 226 6.83 -6.28 5.72
N SER A 227 8.07 -6.56 5.31
CA SER A 227 9.22 -5.71 5.60
C SER A 227 9.87 -5.25 4.31
N MET A 228 9.94 -3.94 4.09
CA MET A 228 10.66 -3.38 2.94
C MET A 228 12.17 -3.50 3.13
N LYS A 229 12.67 -3.39 4.37
CA LYS A 229 14.09 -3.52 4.70
C LYS A 229 14.62 -4.95 4.55
N ALA A 230 13.84 -5.92 5.01
CA ALA A 230 14.21 -7.33 5.01
C ALA A 230 13.00 -8.22 4.65
N PRO A 231 12.60 -8.28 3.37
CA PRO A 231 11.51 -9.15 2.93
C PRO A 231 11.72 -10.60 3.37
N GLY A 232 10.65 -11.27 3.80
CA GLY A 232 10.71 -12.64 4.33
C GLY A 232 10.95 -12.73 5.85
N THR A 233 10.84 -11.61 6.58
CA THR A 233 11.10 -11.53 8.02
C THR A 233 10.02 -10.83 8.84
N ALA A 234 8.91 -10.42 8.21
CA ALA A 234 7.87 -9.65 8.90
C ALA A 234 7.09 -10.46 9.93
N TYR A 235 6.93 -11.77 9.68
CA TYR A 235 6.30 -12.75 10.58
C TYR A 235 6.88 -14.16 10.36
N ASP A 236 6.87 -14.95 11.44
CA ASP A 236 7.23 -16.37 11.48
C ASP A 236 6.42 -17.00 12.63
N ASP A 237 5.19 -17.39 12.31
CA ASP A 237 4.17 -17.82 13.26
C ASP A 237 3.73 -19.26 13.00
N ASP A 238 3.36 -19.96 14.07
CA ASP A 238 3.01 -21.37 14.01
C ASP A 238 1.70 -21.64 13.26
N VAL A 239 0.84 -20.64 13.10
CA VAL A 239 -0.44 -20.73 12.40
C VAL A 239 -0.48 -19.89 11.12
N LEU A 240 0.06 -18.66 11.11
CA LEU A 240 0.11 -17.85 9.88
C LEU A 240 1.19 -18.34 8.90
N GLY A 241 2.15 -19.13 9.39
CA GLY A 241 3.33 -19.51 8.64
C GLY A 241 4.38 -18.41 8.65
N LYS A 242 5.26 -18.43 7.65
CA LYS A 242 6.37 -17.49 7.52
C LYS A 242 6.16 -16.56 6.33
N ASP A 243 6.54 -15.30 6.49
CA ASP A 243 6.62 -14.31 5.41
C ASP A 243 7.36 -14.90 4.18
N PRO A 244 6.67 -15.06 3.03
CA PRO A 244 7.23 -15.75 1.87
C PRO A 244 8.00 -14.83 0.92
N GLN A 245 8.10 -13.52 1.20
CA GLN A 245 8.63 -12.57 0.22
C GLN A 245 10.15 -12.74 -0.01
N PRO A 246 10.62 -12.89 -1.27
CA PRO A 246 12.02 -12.72 -1.60
C PRO A 246 12.43 -11.25 -1.57
N GLY A 247 13.69 -11.01 -1.17
CA GLY A 247 14.31 -9.69 -1.23
C GLY A 247 15.36 -9.55 -2.34
N HIS A 248 15.46 -10.51 -3.26
CA HIS A 248 16.41 -10.51 -4.37
C HIS A 248 15.84 -11.25 -5.58
N LEU A 249 16.19 -10.82 -6.79
CA LEU A 249 15.65 -11.37 -8.05
C LEU A 249 15.99 -12.87 -8.25
N ASP A 250 17.12 -13.34 -7.72
CA ASP A 250 17.51 -14.76 -7.78
C ASP A 250 16.48 -15.69 -7.11
N ASP A 251 15.73 -15.19 -6.14
CA ASP A 251 14.72 -15.93 -5.39
C ASP A 251 13.29 -15.61 -5.89
N TYR A 252 13.16 -15.02 -7.09
CA TYR A 252 11.86 -14.67 -7.67
C TYR A 252 10.93 -15.89 -7.73
N VAL A 253 9.70 -15.71 -7.26
CA VAL A 253 8.69 -16.77 -7.22
C VAL A 253 7.91 -16.77 -8.53
N GLU A 254 8.21 -17.74 -9.39
CA GLU A 254 7.44 -18.03 -10.60
C GLU A 254 6.16 -18.80 -10.24
N THR A 255 5.00 -18.15 -10.37
CA THR A 255 3.69 -18.73 -10.05
C THR A 255 2.57 -18.16 -10.92
N THR A 256 1.41 -18.83 -10.93
CA THR A 256 0.15 -18.28 -11.46
C THR A 256 -0.79 -17.78 -10.37
N ASP A 257 -0.55 -18.19 -9.13
CA ASP A 257 -1.32 -17.74 -7.97
C ASP A 257 -1.02 -16.27 -7.68
N ASP A 258 -1.87 -15.62 -6.90
CA ASP A 258 -1.64 -14.23 -6.48
C ASP A 258 -1.35 -13.30 -7.67
N ASN A 259 -2.11 -13.46 -8.76
CA ASN A 259 -1.90 -12.73 -10.02
C ASN A 259 -0.47 -12.82 -10.56
N GLY A 260 0.18 -13.98 -10.42
CA GLY A 260 1.59 -14.14 -10.76
C GLY A 260 2.54 -13.63 -9.68
N GLY A 261 2.16 -13.78 -8.41
CA GLY A 261 2.97 -13.44 -7.25
C GLY A 261 3.17 -11.93 -7.06
N VAL A 262 2.12 -11.12 -7.18
CA VAL A 262 2.22 -9.66 -7.02
C VAL A 262 2.59 -9.27 -5.59
N HIS A 263 1.98 -9.89 -4.58
CA HIS A 263 2.33 -9.69 -3.17
C HIS A 263 3.56 -10.50 -2.78
N LEU A 264 3.80 -11.65 -3.42
CA LEU A 264 5.00 -12.44 -3.17
C LEU A 264 6.26 -11.65 -3.58
N ASN A 265 6.31 -11.19 -4.82
CA ASN A 265 7.53 -10.63 -5.42
C ASN A 265 7.72 -9.12 -5.19
N SER A 266 6.79 -8.41 -4.54
CA SER A 266 6.92 -6.97 -4.25
C SER A 266 8.04 -6.65 -3.25
N GLY A 267 8.50 -7.65 -2.48
CA GLY A 267 9.67 -7.53 -1.60
C GLY A 267 10.95 -7.09 -2.33
N ILE A 268 11.14 -7.51 -3.58
CA ILE A 268 12.33 -7.17 -4.39
C ILE A 268 12.41 -5.64 -4.66
N PRO A 269 11.41 -5.01 -5.32
CA PRO A 269 11.40 -3.56 -5.50
C PRO A 269 11.24 -2.76 -4.19
N ASN A 270 10.57 -3.30 -3.17
CA ASN A 270 10.52 -2.68 -1.83
C ASN A 270 11.91 -2.52 -1.23
N ARG A 271 12.72 -3.59 -1.29
CA ARG A 271 14.09 -3.56 -0.78
C ARG A 271 14.99 -2.66 -1.62
N ALA A 272 14.78 -2.58 -2.93
CA ALA A 272 15.48 -1.60 -3.75
C ALA A 272 15.23 -0.17 -3.25
N PHE A 273 13.97 0.21 -3.01
CA PHE A 273 13.62 1.54 -2.48
C PHE A 273 14.23 1.80 -1.09
N TYR A 274 14.20 0.80 -0.21
CA TYR A 274 14.85 0.88 1.11
C TYR A 274 16.35 1.19 0.96
N LEU A 275 17.06 0.43 0.10
CA LEU A 275 18.50 0.61 -0.11
C LEU A 275 18.84 2.00 -0.66
N VAL A 276 18.02 2.52 -1.58
CA VAL A 276 18.18 3.89 -2.09
C VAL A 276 18.00 4.91 -0.98
N SER A 277 16.94 4.74 -0.16
CA SER A 277 16.60 5.66 0.93
C SER A 277 17.65 5.63 2.06
N GLU A 278 18.17 4.45 2.41
CA GLU A 278 19.26 4.27 3.36
C GLU A 278 20.56 4.93 2.87
N ALA A 279 20.90 4.76 1.58
CA ALA A 279 22.09 5.34 0.99
C ALA A 279 22.03 6.88 0.92
N LEU A 280 20.85 7.45 0.66
CA LEU A 280 20.67 8.90 0.56
C LEU A 280 20.49 9.58 1.93
N GLY A 281 19.99 8.85 2.93
CA GLY A 281 19.72 9.34 4.28
C GLY A 281 18.67 10.45 4.35
N GLY A 282 18.42 10.95 5.56
CA GLY A 282 17.45 12.02 5.80
C GLY A 282 16.01 11.58 5.56
N GLU A 283 15.16 12.51 5.14
CA GLU A 283 13.74 12.29 4.88
C GLU A 283 13.55 11.56 3.53
N ALA A 284 13.12 10.28 3.57
CA ALA A 284 13.06 9.44 2.36
C ALA A 284 12.13 10.01 1.28
N TRP A 285 11.06 10.74 1.66
CA TRP A 285 10.11 11.33 0.73
C TRP A 285 10.71 12.45 -0.13
N VAL A 286 11.81 13.08 0.29
CA VAL A 286 12.39 14.27 -0.37
C VAL A 286 13.19 13.91 -1.61
N ARG A 287 14.04 12.88 -1.54
CA ARG A 287 14.94 12.50 -2.64
C ARG A 287 14.51 11.18 -3.28
N ALA A 288 14.52 10.08 -2.51
CA ALA A 288 14.14 8.77 -3.03
C ALA A 288 12.67 8.74 -3.46
N GLY A 289 11.76 9.24 -2.62
CA GLY A 289 10.33 9.34 -2.93
C GLY A 289 10.05 10.21 -4.16
N GLN A 290 10.81 11.30 -4.35
CA GLN A 290 10.68 12.15 -5.53
C GLN A 290 11.06 11.42 -6.82
N VAL A 291 12.12 10.60 -6.80
CA VAL A 291 12.50 9.76 -7.95
C VAL A 291 11.38 8.78 -8.31
N TRP A 292 10.80 8.10 -7.33
CA TRP A 292 9.67 7.18 -7.54
C TRP A 292 8.43 7.91 -8.06
N TYR A 293 8.13 9.09 -7.52
CA TYR A 293 6.99 9.90 -7.94
C TYR A 293 7.14 10.40 -9.38
N ASP A 294 8.32 10.89 -9.75
CA ASP A 294 8.63 11.33 -11.12
C ASP A 294 8.56 10.16 -12.11
N THR A 295 9.02 8.97 -11.70
CA THR A 295 8.94 7.75 -12.51
C THR A 295 7.48 7.39 -12.80
N LEU A 296 6.64 7.42 -11.77
CA LEU A 296 5.22 7.06 -11.88
C LEU A 296 4.44 8.07 -12.72
N THR A 297 4.78 9.36 -12.64
CA THR A 297 4.05 10.45 -13.30
C THR A 297 4.65 10.91 -14.63
N GLY A 298 5.85 10.44 -14.99
CA GLY A 298 6.57 10.85 -16.20
C GLY A 298 5.96 10.37 -17.53
N GLY A 299 5.02 9.42 -17.48
CA GLY A 299 4.22 8.98 -18.64
C GLY A 299 4.94 8.08 -19.66
N ALA A 300 6.20 7.72 -19.41
CA ALA A 300 6.99 6.86 -20.30
C ALA A 300 6.95 5.37 -19.89
N LEU A 301 6.48 5.05 -18.69
CA LEU A 301 6.47 3.70 -18.15
C LEU A 301 5.35 2.87 -18.80
N PRO A 302 5.64 1.71 -19.41
CA PRO A 302 4.60 0.85 -19.96
C PRO A 302 3.74 0.25 -18.84
N THR A 303 2.45 0.01 -19.11
CA THR A 303 1.53 -0.55 -18.12
C THR A 303 1.90 -1.97 -17.70
N ASP A 304 2.62 -2.72 -18.53
CA ASP A 304 3.13 -4.07 -18.26
C ASP A 304 4.64 -4.06 -17.92
N ALA A 305 5.13 -2.96 -17.34
CA ALA A 305 6.54 -2.80 -17.00
C ALA A 305 7.11 -3.97 -16.17
N THR A 306 8.29 -4.42 -16.60
CA THR A 306 9.15 -5.32 -15.85
C THR A 306 9.96 -4.57 -14.79
N PHE A 307 10.55 -5.29 -13.83
CA PHE A 307 11.46 -4.71 -12.84
C PHE A 307 12.64 -3.99 -13.50
N ALA A 308 13.22 -4.56 -14.56
CA ALA A 308 14.33 -3.94 -15.29
C ALA A 308 13.94 -2.62 -15.98
N GLN A 309 12.73 -2.55 -16.55
CA GLN A 309 12.21 -1.32 -17.17
C GLN A 309 11.88 -0.25 -16.12
N PHE A 310 11.29 -0.65 -14.99
CA PHE A 310 11.04 0.28 -13.89
C PHE A 310 12.34 0.80 -13.28
N ALA A 311 13.33 -0.07 -13.08
CA ALA A 311 14.66 0.32 -12.62
C ALA A 311 15.31 1.35 -13.55
N ALA A 312 15.27 1.11 -14.87
CA ALA A 312 15.77 2.08 -15.86
C ALA A 312 15.03 3.42 -15.78
N ALA A 313 13.70 3.39 -15.67
CA ALA A 313 12.89 4.61 -15.55
C ALA A 313 13.21 5.40 -14.27
N THR A 314 13.47 4.74 -13.13
CA THR A 314 13.90 5.43 -11.90
C THR A 314 15.29 6.06 -12.04
N VAL A 315 16.23 5.39 -12.71
CA VAL A 315 17.58 5.95 -12.95
C VAL A 315 17.50 7.13 -13.92
N GLU A 316 16.65 7.06 -14.95
CA GLU A 316 16.39 8.17 -15.86
C GLU A 316 15.77 9.36 -15.12
N ALA A 317 14.75 9.12 -14.28
CA ALA A 317 14.12 10.16 -13.47
C ALA A 317 15.11 10.84 -12.51
N ALA A 318 15.93 10.05 -11.81
CA ALA A 318 16.98 10.57 -10.94
C ALA A 318 18.00 11.40 -11.73
N THR A 319 18.43 10.91 -12.89
CA THR A 319 19.39 11.61 -13.77
C THR A 319 18.83 12.91 -14.32
N ALA A 320 17.57 12.92 -14.76
CA ALA A 320 16.90 14.10 -15.27
C ALA A 320 16.72 15.17 -14.17
N ARG A 321 16.49 14.75 -12.92
CA ARG A 321 16.26 15.67 -11.81
C ARG A 321 17.55 16.20 -11.17
N TYR A 322 18.48 15.31 -10.87
CA TYR A 322 19.64 15.60 -10.03
C TYR A 322 20.96 15.59 -10.80
N GLY A 323 20.97 15.05 -12.02
CA GLY A 323 22.15 14.94 -12.88
C GLY A 323 22.80 13.55 -12.81
N ALA A 324 23.47 13.15 -13.90
CA ALA A 324 24.05 11.81 -14.06
C ALA A 324 25.10 11.45 -12.99
N ASP A 325 25.87 12.44 -12.53
CA ASP A 325 26.90 12.28 -11.51
C ASP A 325 26.41 12.59 -10.08
N SER A 326 25.09 12.62 -9.86
CA SER A 326 24.48 12.88 -8.54
C SER A 326 24.56 11.68 -7.60
N ASP A 327 24.38 11.93 -6.30
CA ASP A 327 24.24 10.84 -5.32
C ASP A 327 22.93 10.06 -5.56
N GLU A 328 21.86 10.74 -5.98
CA GLU A 328 20.55 10.16 -6.28
C GLU A 328 20.63 9.16 -7.42
N THR A 329 21.28 9.53 -8.54
CA THR A 329 21.46 8.61 -9.67
C THR A 329 22.29 7.40 -9.25
N ARG A 330 23.41 7.61 -8.54
CA ARG A 330 24.26 6.51 -8.06
C ARG A 330 23.52 5.58 -7.09
N ALA A 331 22.84 6.15 -6.10
CA ALA A 331 22.09 5.39 -5.10
C ALA A 331 20.96 4.60 -5.76
N THR A 332 20.23 5.21 -6.69
CA THR A 332 19.15 4.55 -7.43
C THR A 332 19.66 3.34 -8.20
N SER A 333 20.73 3.49 -8.98
CA SER A 333 21.35 2.35 -9.69
C SER A 333 21.82 1.27 -8.73
N ALA A 334 22.55 1.65 -7.66
CA ALA A 334 23.08 0.70 -6.69
C ALA A 334 21.99 -0.04 -5.90
N GLY A 335 20.85 0.61 -5.63
CA GLY A 335 19.71 0.00 -4.95
C GLY A 335 19.07 -1.12 -5.77
N TRP A 336 18.90 -0.92 -7.08
CA TRP A 336 18.41 -1.97 -7.99
C TRP A 336 19.42 -3.11 -8.16
N GLU A 337 20.70 -2.78 -8.33
CA GLU A 337 21.78 -3.78 -8.39
C GLU A 337 21.84 -4.62 -7.09
N GLY A 338 21.62 -4.00 -5.93
CA GLY A 338 21.60 -4.65 -4.63
C GLY A 338 20.49 -5.69 -4.44
N VAL A 339 19.48 -5.67 -5.30
CA VAL A 339 18.41 -6.70 -5.34
C VAL A 339 18.46 -7.57 -6.60
N GLY A 340 19.55 -7.50 -7.36
CA GLY A 340 19.78 -8.34 -8.54
C GLY A 340 19.07 -7.86 -9.80
N VAL A 341 18.50 -6.66 -9.81
CA VAL A 341 17.81 -6.09 -10.98
C VAL A 341 18.76 -5.18 -11.74
N THR A 342 19.10 -5.55 -12.96
CA THR A 342 19.86 -4.68 -13.86
C THR A 342 18.89 -3.80 -14.66
N PRO A 343 19.03 -2.46 -14.64
CA PRO A 343 18.24 -1.57 -15.49
C PRO A 343 18.29 -1.98 -16.97
N ALA A 344 17.13 -2.02 -17.62
CA ALA A 344 17.08 -2.24 -19.06
C ALA A 344 17.77 -1.08 -19.82
N ALA A 345 18.51 -1.42 -20.87
CA ALA A 345 19.14 -0.43 -21.77
C ALA A 345 18.14 0.12 -22.78
#